data_AF-A0A6A4TCE8-F1
#
_entry.id   AF-A0A6A4TCE8-F1
#
_cell.length_a   1.000
_cell.length_b   1.000
_cell.length_c   1.000
_cell.angle_alpha   90.00
_cell.angle_beta   90.00
_cell.angle_gamma   90.00
#
_symmetry.space_group_name_H-M   'P 1'
#
loop_
_entity.id
_entity.type
_entity.pdbx_description
1 polymer ?
#
loop_
_entity_poly.entity_id
_entity_poly.type
_entity_poly.pdbx_seq_one_letter_code
_entity_poly.pdbx_strand_id
1 'polypeptide(L)'
;MLAWLLSYDGPLLEEKALLRAAEGGLSSEDYVDLCRWLSSRLKPLCDLEESITSGPDDTDGLQVEMSGLLKELHCPHEEAVAGILKGGVQNTKDHLKFVEKVLDDLPNASAGDPVLKKPLSGEQWEKLHNINTTLSSEYECRRRMLIKRLDVTVQSFGWSDRAKACSYDTV
;
A
#
# COMPACT_ATOMS: atom_id res chain seq x y z
N MET A 1 9.53 -6.29 3.05
CA MET A 1 10.39 -5.11 2.80
C MET A 1 10.75 -4.90 1.33
N LEU A 2 11.43 -5.84 0.65
CA LEU A 2 12.06 -5.54 -0.66
C LEU A 2 11.13 -5.61 -1.89
N ALA A 3 10.05 -6.38 -1.87
CA ALA A 3 9.11 -6.44 -3.01
C ALA A 3 8.24 -5.18 -3.18
N TRP A 4 8.09 -4.37 -2.12
CA TRP A 4 7.23 -3.18 -2.12
C TRP A 4 8.00 -1.89 -2.43
N LEU A 5 9.26 -1.79 -2.01
CA LEU A 5 10.20 -0.74 -2.43
C LEU A 5 10.57 -0.82 -3.91
N LEU A 6 10.46 -2.00 -4.53
CA LEU A 6 10.74 -2.20 -5.96
C LEU A 6 9.73 -1.50 -6.90
N SER A 7 8.60 -1.01 -6.40
CA SER A 7 7.62 -0.27 -7.20
C SER A 7 7.59 1.22 -6.88
N TYR A 8 8.39 1.70 -5.93
CA TYR A 8 8.61 3.12 -5.77
C TYR A 8 9.63 3.56 -6.81
N ASP A 9 9.20 4.37 -7.79
CA ASP A 9 10.06 4.97 -8.81
C ASP A 9 10.35 6.45 -8.51
N GLY A 10 9.98 6.92 -7.31
CA GLY A 10 10.11 8.32 -6.91
C GLY A 10 11.55 8.73 -6.57
N PRO A 11 11.79 10.04 -6.35
CA PRO A 11 13.12 10.62 -6.22
C PRO A 11 13.90 10.18 -4.97
N LEU A 12 13.23 9.56 -3.98
CA LEU A 12 13.81 9.20 -2.69
C LEU A 12 14.39 7.78 -2.62
N LEU A 13 14.82 7.24 -3.77
CA LEU A 13 15.52 5.94 -3.84
C LEU A 13 16.95 6.00 -3.28
N GLU A 14 17.58 7.17 -3.28
CA GLU A 14 18.91 7.37 -2.70
C GLU A 14 18.83 7.76 -1.21
N GLU A 15 19.66 7.11 -0.38
CA GLU A 15 19.73 7.37 1.07
C GLU A 15 19.93 8.86 1.40
N LYS A 16 20.78 9.55 0.63
CA LYS A 16 21.03 10.99 0.81
C LYS A 16 19.82 11.86 0.49
N ALA A 17 19.05 11.49 -0.53
CA ALA A 17 17.84 12.21 -0.92
C ALA A 17 16.75 12.01 0.15
N LEU A 18 16.57 10.77 0.62
CA LEU A 18 15.65 10.44 1.71
C LEU A 18 15.99 11.19 3.00
N LEU A 19 17.28 11.25 3.37
CA LEU A 19 17.74 12.00 4.56
C LEU A 19 17.41 13.49 4.45
N ARG A 20 17.66 14.10 3.29
CA ARG A 20 17.34 15.51 3.05
C ARG A 20 15.83 15.79 3.09
N ALA A 21 15.02 14.92 2.49
CA ALA A 21 13.57 15.04 2.55
C ALA A 21 13.06 14.88 3.98
N ALA A 22 13.59 13.91 4.73
CA ALA A 22 13.27 13.70 6.14
C ALA A 22 13.77 14.83 7.05
N GLU A 23 14.82 15.57 6.69
CA GLU A 23 15.22 16.79 7.40
C GLU A 23 14.14 17.88 7.27
N GLY A 24 13.52 17.99 6.09
CA GLY A 24 12.43 18.94 5.85
C GLY A 24 11.05 18.49 6.33
N GLY A 25 10.86 17.18 6.59
CA GLY A 25 9.63 16.64 7.19
C GLY A 25 8.37 17.00 6.41
N LEU A 26 7.29 17.36 7.13
CA LEU A 26 6.02 17.77 6.51
C LEU A 26 6.12 19.05 5.66
N SER A 27 7.21 19.82 5.81
CA SER A 27 7.48 20.99 4.98
C SER A 27 8.21 20.66 3.67
N SER A 28 8.70 19.42 3.51
CA SER A 28 9.38 18.96 2.30
C SER A 28 8.36 18.28 1.37
N GLU A 29 8.14 18.85 0.20
CA GLU A 29 7.27 18.26 -0.84
C GLU A 29 7.62 16.80 -1.13
N ASP A 30 8.91 16.48 -1.31
CA ASP A 30 9.36 15.10 -1.55
C ASP A 30 8.97 14.11 -0.42
N TYR A 31 8.99 14.58 0.84
CA TYR A 31 8.64 13.74 2.00
C TYR A 31 7.12 13.57 2.11
N VAL A 32 6.35 14.62 1.83
CA VAL A 32 4.89 14.55 1.78
C VAL A 32 4.45 13.62 0.66
N ASP A 33 5.09 13.68 -0.51
CA ASP A 33 4.83 12.79 -1.63
C ASP A 33 5.14 11.33 -1.32
N LEU A 34 6.24 11.06 -0.62
CA LEU A 34 6.55 9.71 -0.13
C LEU A 34 5.48 9.21 0.83
N CYS A 35 5.07 10.03 1.81
CA CYS A 35 4.00 9.67 2.72
C CYS A 35 2.70 9.39 1.97
N ARG A 36 2.33 10.26 1.02
CA ARG A 36 1.11 10.10 0.19
C ARG A 36 1.15 8.82 -0.62
N TRP A 37 2.30 8.51 -1.21
CA TRP A 37 2.53 7.26 -1.92
C TRP A 37 2.34 6.05 -1.00
N LEU A 38 2.98 6.05 0.18
CA LEU A 38 2.83 4.98 1.17
C LEU A 38 1.37 4.79 1.58
N SER A 39 0.66 5.87 1.89
CA SER A 39 -0.76 5.84 2.26
C SER A 39 -1.64 5.28 1.13
N SER A 40 -1.43 5.71 -0.12
CA SER A 40 -2.16 5.19 -1.28
C SER A 40 -1.98 3.68 -1.46
N ARG A 41 -0.81 3.18 -1.04
CA ARG A 41 -0.39 1.80 -1.21
C ARG A 41 -0.89 0.91 -0.06
N LEU A 42 -1.04 1.48 1.14
CA LEU A 42 -1.67 0.87 2.32
C LEU A 42 -3.19 0.80 2.23
N LYS A 43 -3.82 1.79 1.59
CA LYS A 43 -5.28 1.93 1.49
C LYS A 43 -6.01 0.64 1.09
N PRO A 44 -5.65 -0.06 -0.01
CA PRO A 44 -6.31 -1.30 -0.40
C PRO A 44 -5.91 -2.52 0.43
N LEU A 45 -4.90 -2.41 1.31
CA LEU A 45 -4.39 -3.52 2.10
C LEU A 45 -4.97 -3.59 3.50
N CYS A 46 -5.24 -2.43 4.09
CA CYS A 46 -5.76 -2.30 5.46
C CYS A 46 -7.19 -1.74 5.48
N ASP A 47 -7.87 -1.69 4.32
CA ASP A 47 -9.20 -1.09 4.14
C ASP A 47 -9.29 0.33 4.75
N LEU A 48 -8.24 1.14 4.57
CA LEU A 48 -8.17 2.50 5.11
C LEU A 48 -9.14 3.43 4.38
N GLU A 49 -9.86 4.28 5.11
CA GLU A 49 -10.71 5.31 4.51
C GLU A 49 -9.89 6.60 4.27
N GLU A 50 -8.89 6.86 5.10
CA GLU A 50 -8.08 8.08 5.04
C GLU A 50 -7.10 8.07 3.86
N SER A 51 -6.73 9.26 3.37
CA SER A 51 -5.68 9.44 2.36
C SER A 51 -5.10 10.83 2.45
N ILE A 52 -3.80 10.96 2.21
CA ILE A 52 -3.13 12.26 2.24
C ILE A 52 -3.51 13.05 0.98
N THR A 53 -4.18 14.18 1.18
CA THR A 53 -4.56 15.11 0.10
C THR A 53 -3.94 16.49 0.28
N SER A 54 -3.58 16.83 1.52
CA SER A 54 -2.95 18.10 1.87
C SER A 54 -1.50 18.18 1.39
N GLY A 55 -1.08 19.36 0.98
CA GLY A 55 0.29 19.67 0.55
C GLY A 55 1.18 20.15 1.70
N PRO A 56 2.47 20.40 1.44
CA PRO A 56 3.39 20.97 2.44
C PRO A 56 3.03 22.42 2.83
N ASP A 57 2.14 23.08 2.09
CA ASP A 57 1.60 24.41 2.35
C ASP A 57 0.45 24.42 3.38
N ASP A 58 -0.24 23.30 3.56
CA ASP A 58 -1.26 23.08 4.59
C ASP A 58 -0.77 22.06 5.62
N THR A 59 0.19 22.48 6.44
CA THR A 59 0.80 21.63 7.46
C THR A 59 -0.22 21.14 8.49
N ASP A 60 -1.23 21.94 8.80
CA ASP A 60 -2.27 21.62 9.78
C ASP A 60 -3.22 20.54 9.23
N GLY A 61 -3.67 20.68 7.97
CA GLY A 61 -4.47 19.67 7.28
C GLY A 61 -3.71 18.35 7.12
N LEU A 62 -2.45 18.44 6.69
CA LEU A 62 -1.57 17.28 6.52
C LEU A 62 -1.33 16.53 7.85
N GLN A 63 -1.18 17.26 8.95
CA GLN A 63 -1.01 16.67 10.27
C GLN A 63 -2.25 15.88 10.71
N VAL A 64 -3.46 16.38 10.41
CA VAL A 64 -4.71 15.70 10.72
C VAL A 64 -4.88 14.44 9.87
N GLU A 65 -4.64 14.52 8.57
CA GLU A 65 -4.71 13.36 7.66
C GLU A 65 -3.73 12.26 8.07
N MET A 66 -2.49 12.64 8.39
CA MET A 66 -1.47 11.70 8.86
C MET A 66 -1.88 11.05 10.19
N SER A 67 -2.47 11.83 11.10
CA SER A 67 -3.00 11.31 12.37
C SER A 67 -4.14 10.33 12.16
N GLY A 68 -5.04 10.60 11.20
CA GLY A 68 -6.15 9.74 10.83
C GLY A 68 -5.65 8.39 10.31
N LEU A 69 -4.73 8.43 9.35
CA LEU A 69 -4.10 7.22 8.79
C LEU A 69 -3.47 6.32 9.84
N LEU A 70 -2.76 6.91 10.80
CA LEU A 70 -2.07 6.14 11.85
C LEU A 70 -3.03 5.51 12.85
N LYS A 71 -4.17 6.16 13.11
CA LYS A 71 -5.24 5.57 13.93
C LYS A 71 -5.89 4.39 13.23
N GLU A 72 -6.15 4.51 11.92
CA GLU A 72 -6.73 3.42 11.13
C GLU A 72 -5.76 2.23 10.96
N LEU A 73 -4.45 2.50 10.89
CA LEU A 73 -3.41 1.46 10.89
C LEU A 73 -3.29 0.72 12.23
N HIS A 74 -4.03 1.13 13.27
CA HIS A 74 -4.04 0.52 14.60
C HIS A 74 -2.62 0.42 15.21
N CYS A 75 -1.74 1.39 14.91
CA CYS A 75 -0.34 1.38 15.34
C CYS A 75 -0.23 1.26 16.88
N PRO A 76 0.48 0.26 17.42
CA PRO A 76 0.59 0.04 18.87
C PRO A 76 1.38 1.14 19.63
N HIS A 77 1.89 2.15 18.93
CA HIS A 77 2.66 3.27 19.49
C HIS A 77 2.05 4.65 19.16
N GLU A 78 0.75 4.81 19.43
CA GLU A 78 -0.01 6.05 19.24
C GLU A 78 0.69 7.29 19.83
N GLU A 79 1.34 7.18 21.00
CA GLU A 79 2.03 8.31 21.64
C GLU A 79 3.32 8.74 20.93
N ALA A 80 4.11 7.79 20.42
CA ALA A 80 5.37 8.10 19.71
C ALA A 80 5.10 8.83 18.40
N VAL A 81 3.99 8.47 17.75
CA VAL A 81 3.55 8.99 16.48
C VAL A 81 2.74 10.29 16.65
N ALA A 82 1.89 10.39 17.68
CA ALA A 82 1.23 11.64 18.04
C ALA A 82 2.24 12.74 18.41
N GLY A 83 3.39 12.37 18.98
CA GLY A 83 4.51 13.29 19.24
C GLY A 83 5.17 13.84 17.97
N ILE A 84 5.29 13.00 16.92
CA ILE A 84 5.81 13.40 15.59
C ILE A 84 4.89 14.46 14.96
N LEU A 85 3.58 14.29 15.14
CA LEU A 85 2.58 15.18 14.54
C LEU A 85 2.37 16.45 15.37
N LYS A 86 2.41 16.40 16.72
CA LYS A 86 2.15 17.55 17.60
C LYS A 86 3.29 18.58 17.77
N GLY A 87 4.30 18.59 16.90
CA GLY A 87 5.33 19.64 16.89
C GLY A 87 6.35 19.59 18.06
N GLY A 88 6.54 18.43 18.69
CA GLY A 88 7.63 18.23 19.66
C GLY A 88 8.94 17.89 18.95
N VAL A 89 9.99 18.71 19.15
CA VAL A 89 11.39 18.58 18.64
C VAL A 89 11.51 17.60 17.47
N GLN A 90 11.03 18.02 16.29
CA GLN A 90 11.14 17.21 15.09
C GLN A 90 12.61 17.15 14.67
N ASN A 91 13.18 15.94 14.74
CA ASN A 91 14.48 15.67 14.17
C ASN A 91 14.31 14.67 13.03
N THR A 92 15.18 14.73 12.02
CA THR A 92 15.21 13.82 10.86
C THR A 92 15.01 12.35 11.24
N LYS A 93 15.56 11.97 12.41
CA LYS A 93 15.46 10.63 12.97
C LYS A 93 14.01 10.18 13.24
N ASP A 94 13.13 11.09 13.63
CA ASP A 94 11.76 10.76 13.98
C ASP A 94 10.87 10.66 12.72
N HIS A 95 11.13 11.46 11.69
CA HIS A 95 10.54 11.30 10.36
C HIS A 95 10.92 9.96 9.72
N LEU A 96 12.20 9.56 9.83
CA LEU A 96 12.64 8.25 9.35
C LEU A 96 11.99 7.10 10.12
N LYS A 97 11.86 7.21 11.45
CA LYS A 97 11.16 6.20 12.25
C LYS A 97 9.69 6.07 11.87
N PHE A 98 9.03 7.17 11.54
CA PHE A 98 7.65 7.11 11.04
C PHE A 98 7.57 6.27 9.77
N VAL A 99 8.41 6.57 8.77
CA VAL A 99 8.46 5.79 7.52
C VAL A 99 8.76 4.32 7.80
N GLU A 100 9.74 4.03 8.65
CA GLU A 100 10.08 2.66 9.06
C GLU A 100 8.90 1.94 9.73
N LYS A 101 8.16 2.61 10.61
CA LYS A 101 7.00 2.03 11.30
C LYS A 101 5.82 1.77 10.38
N VAL A 102 5.50 2.72 9.51
CA VAL A 102 4.49 2.54 8.47
C VAL A 102 4.86 1.37 7.55
N LEU A 103 6.17 1.14 7.30
CA LEU A 103 6.65 -0.02 6.57
C LEU A 103 6.59 -1.34 7.37
N ASP A 104 6.72 -1.31 8.70
CA ASP A 104 6.56 -2.47 9.59
C ASP A 104 5.09 -2.91 9.67
N ASP A 105 4.17 -1.95 9.73
CA ASP A 105 2.73 -2.13 9.89
C ASP A 105 2.00 -2.41 8.57
N LEU A 106 2.68 -2.25 7.43
CA LEU A 106 2.24 -2.87 6.18
C LEU A 106 1.95 -4.34 6.48
N PRO A 107 0.76 -4.85 6.14
CA PRO A 107 0.44 -6.24 6.40
C PRO A 107 1.52 -7.08 5.74
N ASN A 108 2.38 -7.64 6.58
CA ASN A 108 3.30 -8.72 6.28
C ASN A 108 2.47 -10.00 6.00
N ALA A 109 1.30 -9.86 5.38
CA ALA A 109 0.31 -10.90 5.17
C ALA A 109 0.98 -12.00 4.36
N SER A 110 1.47 -12.99 5.11
CA SER A 110 2.08 -14.22 4.64
C SER A 110 3.46 -14.14 3.98
N ALA A 111 4.22 -13.04 4.06
CA ALA A 111 5.63 -13.13 3.71
C ALA A 111 6.36 -13.82 4.87
N GLY A 112 6.32 -15.16 4.88
CA GLY A 112 7.10 -15.97 5.81
C GLY A 112 8.59 -15.64 5.74
N ASP A 113 9.40 -16.31 6.56
CA ASP A 113 10.83 -16.05 6.65
C ASP A 113 11.46 -15.82 5.27
N PRO A 114 12.30 -14.77 5.10
CA PRO A 114 12.94 -14.48 3.83
C PRO A 114 13.59 -15.75 3.27
N VAL A 115 13.06 -16.27 2.17
CA VAL A 115 13.60 -17.48 1.51
C VAL A 115 15.05 -17.25 1.12
N LEU A 116 15.41 -16.00 0.83
CA LEU A 116 16.76 -15.57 0.50
C LEU A 116 17.46 -14.98 1.74
N LYS A 117 18.48 -15.69 2.23
CA LYS A 117 19.29 -15.27 3.39
C LYS A 117 20.50 -14.40 3.04
N LYS A 118 20.81 -14.26 1.75
CA LYS A 118 21.93 -13.44 1.26
C LYS A 118 21.40 -12.22 0.51
N PRO A 119 21.98 -11.03 0.71
CA PRO A 119 21.64 -9.87 -0.09
C PRO A 119 21.96 -10.14 -1.56
N LEU A 120 21.00 -9.85 -2.43
CA LEU A 120 21.16 -9.99 -3.89
C LEU A 120 21.90 -8.78 -4.45
N SER A 121 22.67 -9.01 -5.52
CA SER A 121 23.26 -7.93 -6.33
C SER A 121 22.20 -7.23 -7.19
N GLY A 122 22.51 -6.04 -7.72
CA GLY A 122 21.59 -5.27 -8.57
C GLY A 122 21.07 -6.05 -9.79
N GLU A 123 21.93 -6.78 -10.51
CA GLU A 123 21.53 -7.59 -11.67
C GLU A 123 20.59 -8.75 -11.27
N GLN A 124 20.79 -9.32 -10.09
CA GLN A 124 19.92 -10.36 -9.57
C GLN A 124 18.56 -9.81 -9.14
N TRP A 125 18.53 -8.60 -8.58
CA TRP A 125 17.30 -7.89 -8.26
C TRP A 125 16.48 -7.58 -9.51
N GLU A 126 17.12 -7.14 -10.58
CA GLU A 126 16.45 -6.87 -11.85
C GLU A 126 15.81 -8.14 -12.44
N LYS A 127 16.54 -9.26 -12.42
CA LYS A 127 16.00 -10.57 -12.86
C LYS A 127 14.82 -11.00 -11.98
N LEU A 128 14.93 -10.87 -10.66
CA LEU A 128 13.87 -11.19 -9.73
C LEU A 128 12.64 -10.31 -9.96
N HIS A 129 12.84 -9.02 -10.21
CA HIS A 129 11.79 -8.08 -10.53
C HIS A 129 11.03 -8.51 -11.79
N ASN A 130 11.74 -8.81 -12.88
CA ASN A 130 11.14 -9.27 -14.14
C ASN A 130 10.30 -10.55 -13.97
N ILE A 131 10.79 -11.51 -13.18
CA ILE A 131 10.05 -12.73 -12.84
C ILE A 131 8.78 -12.38 -12.06
N ASN A 132 8.92 -11.56 -11.02
CA ASN A 132 7.79 -11.17 -10.18
C ASN A 132 6.72 -10.41 -10.99
N THR A 133 7.12 -9.51 -11.88
CA THR A 133 6.20 -8.79 -12.78
C THR A 133 5.44 -9.76 -13.69
N THR A 134 6.15 -10.70 -14.32
CA THR A 134 5.55 -11.70 -15.20
C THR A 134 4.54 -12.56 -14.45
N LEU A 135 4.96 -13.16 -13.32
CA LEU A 135 4.09 -13.98 -12.49
C LEU A 135 2.88 -13.20 -11.99
N SER A 136 3.08 -11.98 -11.48
CA SER A 136 1.99 -11.14 -11.02
C SER A 136 0.96 -10.92 -12.12
N SER A 137 1.39 -10.62 -13.34
CA SER A 137 0.47 -10.44 -14.48
C SER A 137 -0.34 -11.70 -14.80
N GLU A 138 0.28 -12.89 -14.74
CA GLU A 138 -0.39 -14.16 -14.98
C GLU A 138 -1.38 -14.51 -13.86
N TYR A 139 -1.00 -14.29 -12.61
CA TYR A 139 -1.88 -14.49 -11.45
C TYR A 139 -3.09 -13.56 -11.50
N GLU A 140 -2.91 -12.29 -11.87
CA GLU A 140 -4.00 -11.34 -12.09
C GLU A 140 -4.96 -11.83 -13.18
N CYS A 141 -4.42 -12.29 -14.32
CA CYS A 141 -5.21 -12.85 -15.41
C CYS A 141 -6.02 -14.07 -14.96
N ARG A 142 -5.37 -15.01 -14.25
CA ARG A 142 -6.01 -16.21 -13.72
C ARG A 142 -7.08 -15.87 -12.69
N ARG A 143 -6.83 -14.92 -11.79
CA ARG A 143 -7.82 -14.50 -10.78
C ARG A 143 -9.07 -13.95 -11.44
N ARG A 144 -8.91 -13.07 -12.44
CA ARG A 144 -10.04 -12.55 -13.23
C ARG A 144 -10.81 -13.67 -13.95
N MET A 145 -10.11 -14.63 -14.54
CA MET A 145 -10.76 -15.79 -15.19
C MET A 145 -11.55 -16.63 -14.18
N LEU A 146 -10.99 -16.89 -13.00
CA LEU A 146 -11.65 -17.66 -11.94
C LEU A 146 -12.90 -16.96 -11.42
N ILE A 147 -12.81 -15.65 -11.15
CA ILE A 147 -13.94 -14.81 -10.75
C ILE A 147 -15.02 -14.86 -11.83
N LYS A 148 -14.65 -14.63 -13.10
CA LYS A 148 -15.61 -14.65 -14.20
C LYS A 148 -16.30 -16.01 -14.38
N ARG A 149 -15.56 -17.10 -14.17
CA ARG A 149 -16.12 -18.46 -14.22
C ARG A 149 -17.10 -18.69 -13.07
N LEU A 150 -16.78 -18.21 -11.87
CA LEU A 150 -17.70 -18.25 -10.74
C LEU A 150 -18.99 -17.50 -11.07
N ASP A 151 -18.90 -16.29 -11.62
CA ASP A 151 -20.07 -15.50 -12.03
C ASP A 151 -20.96 -16.26 -13.02
N VAL A 152 -20.37 -16.82 -14.09
CA VAL A 152 -21.11 -17.59 -15.10
C VAL A 152 -21.77 -18.82 -14.48
N THR A 153 -21.08 -19.48 -13.54
CA THR A 153 -21.61 -20.65 -12.83
C THR A 153 -22.82 -20.25 -11.98
N VAL A 154 -22.72 -19.17 -11.21
CA VAL A 154 -23.84 -18.62 -10.41
C VAL A 154 -25.01 -18.23 -11.32
N GLN A 155 -24.76 -17.55 -12.44
CA GLN A 155 -25.79 -17.15 -13.40
C GLN A 155 -26.51 -18.35 -14.04
N SER A 156 -25.81 -19.46 -14.27
CA SER A 156 -26.42 -20.66 -14.86
C SER A 156 -27.51 -21.30 -14.00
N PHE A 157 -27.43 -21.16 -12.67
CA PHE A 157 -28.49 -21.63 -11.78
C PHE A 157 -29.78 -20.83 -11.95
N GLY A 158 -29.69 -19.52 -12.20
CA GLY A 158 -30.83 -18.64 -12.46
C GLY A 158 -31.49 -18.82 -13.84
N TRP A 159 -30.86 -19.53 -14.76
CA TRP A 159 -31.49 -19.88 -16.06
C TRP A 159 -32.60 -20.92 -15.90
N SER A 160 -32.54 -21.78 -14.88
CA SER A 160 -33.55 -22.81 -14.65
C SER A 160 -34.92 -22.24 -14.28
N ASP A 161 -34.97 -21.17 -13.48
CA ASP A 161 -36.23 -20.51 -13.10
C ASP A 161 -36.79 -19.65 -14.24
N ARG A 162 -35.92 -19.05 -15.06
CA ARG A 162 -36.32 -18.32 -16.27
C ARG A 162 -36.85 -19.25 -17.37
N ALA A 163 -36.30 -20.46 -17.49
CA ALA A 163 -36.78 -21.48 -18.41
C ALA A 163 -38.14 -22.07 -17.98
N LYS A 164 -38.40 -22.21 -16.66
CA LYS A 164 -39.71 -22.62 -16.12
C LYS A 164 -40.80 -21.58 -16.36
N ALA A 165 -40.48 -20.28 -16.35
CA ALA A 165 -41.46 -19.23 -16.64
C ALA A 165 -41.95 -19.28 -18.10
N CYS A 166 -41.11 -19.71 -19.06
CA CYS A 166 -41.50 -19.85 -20.46
C CYS A 166 -42.29 -21.13 -20.80
N SER A 167 -42.42 -22.10 -19.89
CA SER A 167 -43.16 -23.35 -20.15
C SER A 167 -44.64 -23.32 -19.77
N TYR A 168 -45.13 -22.24 -19.15
CA TYR A 168 -46.53 -22.11 -18.71
C TYR A 168 -47.42 -21.26 -19.65
N ASP A 169 -46.88 -20.72 -20.74
CA ASP A 169 -47.63 -19.92 -21.73
C ASP A 169 -48.01 -20.72 -23.00
N THR A 170 -48.47 -21.96 -22.89
CA THR A 170 -49.00 -22.71 -24.05
C THR A 170 -50.19 -23.63 -23.72
N VAL A 171 -51.14 -23.19 -22.91
CA VAL A 171 -52.48 -23.79 -22.86
C VAL A 171 -53.54 -22.71 -22.83
#